data_AF-A0A7C3AWR7-F1
#
_entry.id   AF-A0A7C3AWR7-F1
#
_cell.length_a   1.000
_cell.length_b   1.000
_cell.length_c   1.000
_cell.angle_alpha   90.00
_cell.angle_beta   90.00
_cell.angle_gamma   90.00
#
_symmetry.space_group_name_H-M   'P 1'
#
loop_
_entity.id
_entity.type
_entity.pdbx_description
1 polymer ?
#
loop_
_entity_poly.entity_id
_entity_poly.type
_entity_poly.pdbx_seq_one_letter_code
_entity_poly.pdbx_strand_id
1 'polypeptide(L)'
;LYIEMNGNHPAQEVATALQQELVKLDPGYRDLEQMMGIRPLEITLLRSGTFSDYYARKKTMGVELLQRKPPRVNALDEIIRELMYFSDAREVIKVKPDSVRVGQEKVA
;
A
#
# COMPACT_ATOMS: atom_id res chain seq x y z
N LEU A 1 1.27 -2.85 2.80
CA LEU A 1 1.97 -2.18 1.69
C LEU A 1 1.68 -0.70 1.73
N TYR A 2 2.72 0.15 1.73
CA TYR A 2 2.59 1.61 1.64
C TYR A 2 2.97 2.04 0.23
N ILE A 3 2.06 2.71 -0.48
CA ILE A 3 2.25 3.05 -1.90
C ILE A 3 1.85 4.49 -2.18
N GLU A 4 2.67 5.17 -2.98
CA GLU A 4 2.37 6.50 -3.51
C GLU A 4 1.96 6.34 -4.98
N MET A 5 0.82 6.92 -5.35
CA MET A 5 0.29 6.84 -6.72
C MET A 5 0.53 8.15 -7.46
N ASN A 6 0.82 8.03 -8.76
CA ASN A 6 0.80 9.17 -9.66
C ASN A 6 -0.66 9.46 -10.03
N GLY A 7 -1.15 10.67 -9.75
CA GLY A 7 -2.54 11.03 -10.01
C GLY A 7 -3.53 10.45 -8.99
N ASN A 8 -4.82 10.61 -9.29
CA ASN A 8 -5.90 10.18 -8.40
C ASN A 8 -6.44 8.82 -8.85
N HIS A 9 -6.22 7.79 -8.05
CA HIS A 9 -6.74 6.44 -8.29
C HIS A 9 -7.57 5.99 -7.08
N PRO A 10 -8.80 5.48 -7.28
CA PRO A 10 -9.57 4.91 -6.19
C PRO A 10 -8.80 3.76 -5.54
N ALA A 11 -8.70 3.77 -4.21
CA ALA A 11 -7.92 2.75 -3.49
C ALA A 11 -8.39 1.32 -3.77
N GLN A 12 -9.68 1.12 -4.02
CA GLN A 12 -10.23 -0.20 -4.36
C GLN A 12 -9.68 -0.72 -5.69
N GLU A 13 -9.51 0.15 -6.69
CA GLU A 13 -8.95 -0.23 -7.99
C GLU A 13 -7.48 -0.59 -7.83
N VAL A 14 -6.72 0.22 -7.10
CA VAL A 14 -5.31 -0.04 -6.79
C VAL A 14 -5.15 -1.38 -6.07
N ALA A 15 -6.01 -1.64 -5.08
CA ALA A 15 -5.99 -2.88 -4.33
C ALA A 15 -6.32 -4.10 -5.20
N THR A 16 -7.34 -3.99 -6.04
CA THR A 16 -7.74 -5.07 -6.95
C THR A 16 -6.64 -5.37 -7.97
N ALA A 17 -6.03 -4.34 -8.56
CA ALA A 17 -4.96 -4.51 -9.53
C ALA A 17 -3.72 -5.16 -8.91
N LEU A 18 -3.26 -4.67 -7.74
CA LEU A 18 -2.10 -5.24 -7.04
C LEU A 18 -2.34 -6.70 -6.66
N GLN A 19 -3.54 -6.99 -6.17
CA GLN A 19 -3.97 -8.34 -5.82
C GLN A 19 -3.90 -9.30 -7.02
N GLN A 20 -4.44 -8.89 -8.16
CA GLN A 20 -4.42 -9.69 -9.39
C GLN A 20 -2.99 -9.94 -9.88
N GLU A 21 -2.13 -8.92 -9.84
CA GLU A 21 -0.74 -9.08 -10.25
C GLU A 21 0.06 -9.96 -9.27
N LEU A 22 -0.18 -9.84 -7.96
CA LEU A 22 0.51 -10.64 -6.96
C LEU A 22 0.17 -12.13 -7.06
N VAL A 23 -1.11 -12.47 -7.29
CA VAL A 23 -1.56 -13.85 -7.53
C VAL A 23 -0.95 -14.44 -8.80
N LYS A 24 -0.72 -13.64 -9.84
CA LYS A 24 -0.03 -14.09 -11.06
C LYS A 24 1.45 -14.35 -10.81
N LEU A 25 2.10 -13.46 -10.08
CA LEU A 25 3.55 -13.46 -9.87
C LEU A 25 4.00 -14.52 -8.87
N ASP A 26 3.22 -14.78 -7.82
CA ASP A 26 3.60 -15.65 -6.71
C ASP A 26 2.59 -16.80 -6.52
N PRO A 27 2.94 -18.04 -6.93
CA PRO A 27 2.10 -19.21 -6.70
C PRO A 27 1.82 -19.50 -5.23
N GLY A 28 2.78 -19.26 -4.32
CA GLY A 28 2.59 -19.48 -2.90
C GLY A 28 1.59 -18.51 -2.28
N TYR A 29 1.62 -17.25 -2.72
CA TYR A 29 0.60 -16.27 -2.36
C TYR A 29 -0.79 -16.66 -2.89
N ARG A 30 -0.87 -17.09 -4.16
CA ARG A 30 -2.11 -17.61 -4.75
C ARG A 30 -2.69 -18.77 -3.95
N ASP A 31 -1.86 -19.76 -3.64
CA ASP A 31 -2.28 -20.96 -2.93
C ASP A 31 -2.72 -20.60 -1.50
N LEU A 32 -2.00 -19.70 -0.82
CA LEU A 32 -2.39 -19.18 0.50
C LEU A 32 -3.82 -18.61 0.47
N GLU A 33 -4.13 -17.77 -0.52
CA GLU A 33 -5.47 -17.19 -0.63
C GLU A 33 -6.54 -18.23 -0.95
N GLN A 34 -6.25 -19.16 -1.87
CA GLN A 34 -7.21 -20.20 -2.27
C GLN A 34 -7.48 -21.20 -1.15
N MET A 35 -6.44 -21.62 -0.45
CA MET A 35 -6.52 -22.62 0.61
C MET A 35 -7.15 -22.05 1.88
N MET A 36 -6.79 -20.82 2.25
CA MET A 36 -7.25 -20.20 3.49
C MET A 36 -8.52 -19.37 3.30
N GLY A 37 -8.90 -19.05 2.06
CA GLY A 37 -10.03 -18.18 1.75
C GLY A 37 -9.85 -16.75 2.27
N ILE A 38 -8.60 -16.29 2.41
CA ILE A 38 -8.26 -14.96 2.92
C ILE A 38 -7.60 -14.10 1.86
N ARG A 39 -7.58 -12.78 2.08
CA ARG A 39 -6.77 -11.84 1.32
C ARG A 39 -5.92 -10.99 2.27
N PRO A 40 -4.66 -11.36 2.53
CA PRO A 40 -3.88 -10.80 3.62
C PRO A 40 -3.23 -9.45 3.31
N LEU A 41 -3.19 -9.03 2.03
CA LEU A 41 -2.54 -7.79 1.63
C LEU A 41 -3.36 -6.56 2.07
N GLU A 42 -2.88 -5.86 3.09
CA GLU A 42 -3.37 -4.51 3.42
C GLU A 42 -2.58 -3.44 2.67
N ILE A 43 -3.28 -2.45 2.12
CA ILE A 43 -2.68 -1.35 1.37
C ILE A 43 -2.97 -0.04 2.07
N THR A 44 -1.99 0.86 2.07
CA THR A 44 -2.09 2.24 2.53
C THR A 44 -1.64 3.13 1.39
N LEU A 45 -2.56 3.89 0.81
CA LEU A 45 -2.24 4.93 -0.15
C LEU A 45 -1.65 6.13 0.59
N LEU A 46 -0.46 6.54 0.15
CA LEU A 46 0.23 7.72 0.63
C LEU A 46 -0.10 8.93 -0.24
N ARG A 47 -0.11 10.12 0.35
CA ARG A 47 -0.17 11.38 -0.38
C ARG A 47 0.98 11.46 -1.39
N SER A 48 0.70 11.96 -2.60
CA SER A 48 1.75 12.28 -3.57
C SER A 48 2.76 13.28 -2.97
N GLY A 49 4.05 12.97 -3.12
CA GLY A 49 5.17 13.68 -2.51
C GLY A 49 5.61 13.13 -1.16
N THR A 50 4.92 12.15 -0.55
CA THR A 50 5.30 11.59 0.76
C THR A 50 6.73 11.07 0.77
N PHE A 51 7.12 10.29 -0.25
CA PHE A 51 8.50 9.78 -0.32
C PHE A 51 9.51 10.91 -0.53
N SER A 52 9.17 11.92 -1.33
CA SER A 52 10.03 13.10 -1.55
C SER A 52 10.30 13.86 -0.26
N ASP A 53 9.28 14.08 0.56
CA ASP A 53 9.40 14.77 1.85
C ASP A 53 10.24 13.93 2.84
N TYR A 54 10.01 12.62 2.87
CA TYR A 54 10.84 11.68 3.63
C TYR A 54 12.32 11.76 3.20
N TYR A 55 12.62 11.74 1.90
CA TYR A 55 13.99 11.85 1.39
C TYR A 55 14.64 13.19 1.73
N ALA A 56 13.87 14.29 1.64
CA ALA A 56 14.35 15.62 2.00
C ALA A 56 14.74 15.66 3.48
N ARG A 57 13.93 15.08 4.37
CA ARG A 57 14.22 14.97 5.80
C ARG A 57 15.48 14.14 6.08
N LYS A 58 15.64 12.97 5.44
CA LYS A 58 16.85 12.15 5.62
C LYS A 58 18.11 12.85 5.11
N LYS A 59 17.99 13.63 4.05
CA LYS A 59 19.10 14.43 3.51
C LYS A 59 19.54 15.52 4.49
N THR A 60 18.62 16.25 5.13
CA THR A 60 18.99 17.30 6.11
C THR A 60 19.59 16.73 7.39
N MET A 61 19.24 15.50 7.76
CA MET A 61 19.84 14.79 8.91
C MET A 61 21.24 14.20 8.61
N GLY A 62 21.79 14.44 7.42
CA GLY A 62 23.13 13.96 7.06
C GLY A 62 23.23 12.44 6.83
N VAL A 63 22.09 11.75 6.71
CA VAL A 63 22.05 10.29 6.50
C VAL A 63 22.74 9.93 5.18
N GLU A 64 23.52 8.84 5.18
CA GLU A 64 24.18 8.33 3.98
C GLU A 64 23.18 7.98 2.87
N LEU A 65 23.57 8.18 1.62
CA LEU A 65 22.71 8.03 0.44
C LEU A 65 21.96 6.68 0.37
N LEU A 66 22.60 5.59 0.79
CA LEU A 66 22.01 4.25 0.80
C LEU A 66 20.96 4.07 1.90
N GLN A 67 21.11 4.76 3.03
CA GLN A 67 20.17 4.72 4.16
C GLN A 67 19.05 5.77 4.05
N ARG A 68 19.12 6.66 3.05
CA ARG A 68 18.05 7.66 2.80
C ARG A 68 16.75 7.04 2.30
N LYS A 69 16.78 5.85 1.71
CA LYS A 69 15.57 5.17 1.22
C LYS A 69 14.94 4.32 2.32
N PRO A 70 13.62 4.36 2.52
CA PRO A 70 12.97 3.46 3.44
C PRO A 70 13.13 2.02 2.93
N PRO A 71 13.34 1.03 3.84
CA PRO A 71 13.35 -0.38 3.46
C PRO A 71 12.04 -0.76 2.75
N ARG A 72 12.14 -1.57 1.69
CA ARG A 72 10.95 -2.04 0.93
C ARG A 72 10.17 -3.14 1.65
N VAL A 73 10.85 -3.89 2.52
CA VAL A 73 10.31 -5.01 3.29
C VAL A 73 10.87 -4.91 4.70
N ASN A 74 10.06 -5.25 5.72
CA ASN A 74 10.45 -5.26 7.13
C ASN A 74 11.09 -3.95 7.60
N ALA A 75 10.47 -2.81 7.25
CA ALA A 75 10.88 -1.52 7.78
C ALA A 75 10.59 -1.42 9.29
N LEU A 76 11.45 -0.71 10.02
CA LEU A 76 11.23 -0.43 11.43
C LEU A 76 10.00 0.47 11.62
N ASP A 77 9.29 0.30 12.72
CA ASP A 77 8.09 1.10 13.03
C ASP A 77 8.36 2.61 13.03
N GLU A 78 9.55 3.05 13.41
CA GLU A 78 9.93 4.47 13.38
C GLU A 78 9.93 5.04 11.95
N ILE A 79 10.37 4.25 10.97
CA ILE A 79 10.37 4.63 9.55
C ILE A 79 8.93 4.70 9.04
N ILE A 80 8.09 3.75 9.45
CA ILE A 80 6.67 3.76 9.10
C ILE A 80 5.97 4.98 9.70
N ARG A 81 6.21 5.28 10.98
CA ARG A 81 5.66 6.47 11.65
C ARG A 81 6.07 7.75 10.95
N GLU A 82 7.33 7.86 10.53
CA GLU A 82 7.85 9.02 9.81
C GLU A 82 7.23 9.16 8.41
N LEU A 83 7.08 8.06 7.66
CA LEU A 83 6.36 8.06 6.37
C LEU A 83 4.90 8.49 6.54
N MET A 84 4.22 7.98 7.56
CA MET A 84 2.82 8.33 7.85
C MET A 84 2.69 9.81 8.23
N TYR A 85 3.62 10.35 9.02
CA TYR A 85 3.66 11.78 9.36
C TYR A 85 3.72 12.67 8.12
N PHE A 86 4.55 12.34 7.12
CA PHE A 86 4.61 13.10 5.88
C PHE A 86 3.38 12.92 4.98
N SER A 87 2.57 11.90 5.25
CA SER A 87 1.41 11.56 4.43
C SER A 87 0.11 12.23 4.89
N ASP A 88 0.02 12.69 6.13
CA ASP A 88 -1.19 13.31 6.72
C ASP A 88 -1.79 14.40 5.78
N ALA A 89 -3.06 14.43 5.43
CA ALA A 89 -4.19 13.57 5.78
C ALA A 89 -5.26 13.66 4.66
N ARG A 90 -5.52 12.55 3.97
CA ARG A 90 -6.82 12.23 3.35
C ARG A 90 -6.82 10.73 3.05
N GLU A 91 -7.66 10.03 3.83
CA GLU A 91 -8.04 8.64 3.63
C GLU A 91 -6.86 7.65 3.53
N VAL A 92 -6.36 7.23 4.70
CA VAL A 92 -5.70 5.92 4.82
C VAL A 92 -6.76 4.87 4.51
N ILE A 93 -6.99 4.61 3.22
CA ILE A 93 -7.94 3.60 2.81
C ILE A 93 -7.24 2.26 2.98
N LYS A 94 -7.41 1.68 4.17
CA LYS A 94 -7.12 0.26 4.37
C LYS A 94 -8.16 -0.53 3.61
N VAL A 95 -7.86 -0.81 2.36
CA VAL A 95 -8.70 -1.69 1.57
C VAL A 95 -8.34 -3.12 1.92
N LYS A 96 -9.27 -3.80 2.59
CA LYS A 96 -9.37 -5.25 2.46
C LYS A 96 -10.15 -5.51 1.17
N PRO A 97 -9.61 -6.26 0.22
CA PRO A 97 -10.23 -6.47 -1.09
C PRO A 97 -11.67 -7.05 -1.06
N ASP A 98 -12.17 -7.53 0.09
CA ASP A 98 -13.53 -8.06 0.27
C ASP A 98 -14.61 -7.00 0.63
N SER A 99 -14.28 -5.70 0.64
CA SER A 99 -15.27 -4.64 0.95
C SER A 99 -16.26 -4.35 -0.20
N VAL A 100 -16.23 -5.16 -1.27
CA VAL A 100 -17.26 -5.13 -2.33
C VAL A 100 -18.54 -5.72 -1.77
N ARG A 101 -19.48 -4.86 -1.37
CA ARG A 101 -20.88 -5.26 -1.27
C ARG A 101 -21.32 -5.74 -2.66
N VAL A 102 -21.47 -7.05 -2.82
CA VAL A 102 -22.31 -7.62 -3.88
C VAL A 102 -23.75 -7.27 -3.54
N GLY A 103 -24.22 -6.17 -4.12
CA GLY A 103 -25.62 -5.80 -4.23
C GLY A 103 -25.69 -4.84 -5.42
N GLN A 104 -26.41 -5.13 -6.50
CA GLN A 104 -27.75 -5.69 -6.52
C GLN A 104 -27.91 -6.67 -7.69
N GLU A 105 -28.41 -7.85 -7.33
CA GLU A 105 -29.30 -8.63 -8.15
C GLU A 105 -30.51 -7.76 -8.53
N LYS A 106 -30.72 -7.54 -9.82
CA LYS A 106 -32.05 -7.28 -10.36
C LYS A 106 -32.30 -8.23 -11.52
N VAL A 107 -32.95 -9.32 -11.17
CA VAL A 107 -33.88 -10.05 -12.02
C VAL A 107 -34.92 -9.07 -12.55
N ALA A 108 -34.98 -8.93 -13.87
CA ALA A 108 -36.19 -8.68 -14.67
C ALA A 108 -35.85 -8.93 -16.14
#